data_AF-A0A352F577-F1
#
_entry.id   AF-A0A352F577-F1
#
_cell.length_a   1.000
_cell.length_b   1.000
_cell.length_c   1.000
_cell.angle_alpha   90.00
_cell.angle_beta   90.00
_cell.angle_gamma   90.00
#
_symmetry.space_group_name_H-M   'P 1'
#
loop_
_entity.id
_entity.type
_entity.pdbx_description
1 polymer ?
#
loop_
_entity_poly.entity_id
_entity_poly.type
_entity_poly.pdbx_seq_one_letter_code
_entity_poly.pdbx_strand_id
1 'polypeptide(L)'
;MAQRTNSVRVARSVALSILSAFLLLVFISSFSSGKWPASQAGSFPSQAAAVRNSSSQDQLFLDDLQHRSFNYFWQQADPQTGLIPDRARMDGSALDDNHRNVASIAATGFGLTALCIATEHGWITQSQARERTRNTLRFFAERAFEKNGWFYHWLDAKTGDRRWNSEVSSIDTALLLGGVLTVGQYFRDDAEIRKLATKIYERVDFQWMLNGNPRLLSHGWKPETGFLKPFWDTFSEDTILYLLAIGSPTHPIPPASWYALWRDRYRYEGHTYFTTIGVPLFMHQYPHAWIDFRNRRESRGDRIDYFTNSREATLAHRAFCLNLSYDFPAFASEMWGITASDSAKGYLAWGGPPRDPEIDGTLVPSAAGGSLMFTPELSLAALRAMQQRYGEKVYGKYGFIDAFNPKTGWFDSDVIGINAGIILLSAENSRNENVWKWFMQNREIPEAMRKIGLVRFTSTTTLQPAERSDRARRHVNLTKKRKPQVSSVRTATRPDNSVNSLKRSASSLLRYCPDRFLLHVFPMPRLIEVRTKAKALGVPHQPFVNARLDLHLAIRVQGIDRLATHIKIQRPASEMRTVDGQSGAAGVG
;
A
#
# COMPACT_ATOMS: atom_id res chain seq x y z
N MET A 1 -21.08 -65.44 -29.99
CA MET A 1 -21.95 -64.48 -29.26
C MET A 1 -21.09 -63.45 -28.54
N ALA A 2 -20.81 -62.27 -29.13
CA ALA A 2 -20.08 -61.18 -28.45
C ALA A 2 -20.19 -59.83 -29.17
N GLN A 3 -21.39 -59.42 -29.62
CA GLN A 3 -21.54 -58.16 -30.37
C GLN A 3 -22.99 -57.62 -30.37
N ARG A 4 -23.59 -57.37 -29.19
CA ARG A 4 -24.92 -56.73 -29.09
C ARG A 4 -25.26 -55.99 -27.80
N THR A 5 -24.29 -55.67 -26.94
CA THR A 5 -24.52 -55.11 -25.59
C THR A 5 -23.93 -53.71 -25.32
N ASN A 6 -23.18 -53.11 -26.26
CA ASN A 6 -22.63 -51.75 -26.07
C ASN A 6 -23.48 -50.61 -26.66
N SER A 7 -24.41 -50.88 -27.58
CA SER A 7 -25.21 -49.85 -28.26
C SER A 7 -26.37 -49.27 -27.42
N VAL A 8 -26.76 -49.92 -26.31
CA VAL A 8 -27.92 -49.49 -25.48
C VAL A 8 -27.50 -48.60 -24.30
N ARG A 9 -26.25 -48.67 -23.83
CA ARG A 9 -25.75 -47.81 -22.73
C ARG A 9 -25.35 -46.41 -23.20
N VAL A 10 -24.83 -46.26 -24.41
CA VAL A 10 -24.44 -44.95 -24.96
C VAL A 10 -25.67 -44.07 -25.25
N ALA A 11 -26.76 -44.64 -25.77
CA ALA A 11 -27.98 -43.92 -26.10
C ALA A 11 -28.69 -43.27 -24.89
N ARG A 12 -28.59 -43.86 -23.68
CA ARG A 12 -29.17 -43.28 -22.46
C ARG A 12 -28.33 -42.17 -21.83
N SER A 13 -27.02 -42.13 -22.08
CA SER A 13 -26.15 -41.06 -21.57
C SER A 13 -26.35 -39.75 -22.34
N VAL A 14 -26.44 -39.83 -23.68
CA VAL A 14 -26.64 -38.65 -24.55
C VAL A 14 -28.01 -38.00 -24.32
N ALA A 15 -29.06 -38.80 -24.06
CA ALA A 15 -30.40 -38.28 -23.79
C ALA A 15 -30.51 -37.46 -22.49
N LEU A 16 -29.81 -37.86 -21.42
CA LEU A 16 -29.78 -37.07 -20.17
C LEU A 16 -28.98 -35.77 -20.34
N SER A 17 -27.88 -35.78 -21.11
CA SER A 17 -27.06 -34.59 -21.35
C SER A 17 -27.81 -33.49 -22.12
N ILE A 18 -28.69 -33.84 -23.05
CA ILE A 18 -29.48 -32.87 -23.83
C ILE A 18 -30.62 -32.28 -22.99
N LEU A 19 -31.24 -33.05 -22.09
CA LEU A 19 -32.29 -32.55 -21.20
C LEU A 19 -31.73 -31.60 -20.12
N SER A 20 -30.52 -31.86 -19.61
CA SER A 20 -29.82 -30.95 -18.69
C SER A 20 -29.39 -29.64 -19.34
N ALA A 21 -29.04 -29.64 -20.63
CA ALA A 21 -28.68 -28.42 -21.36
C ALA A 21 -29.89 -27.49 -21.59
N PHE A 22 -31.09 -28.03 -21.83
CA PHE A 22 -32.30 -27.23 -22.02
C PHE A 22 -32.82 -26.60 -20.72
N LEU A 23 -32.71 -27.29 -19.58
CA LEU A 23 -33.05 -26.72 -18.27
C LEU A 23 -32.09 -25.59 -17.83
N LEU A 24 -30.83 -25.62 -18.27
CA LEU A 24 -29.87 -24.55 -18.01
C LEU A 24 -30.12 -23.30 -18.89
N LEU A 25 -30.66 -23.48 -20.10
CA LEU A 25 -30.95 -22.38 -21.04
C LEU A 25 -32.26 -21.63 -20.73
N VAL A 26 -33.21 -22.23 -20.02
CA VAL A 26 -34.45 -21.55 -19.57
C VAL A 26 -34.23 -20.73 -18.29
N PHE A 27 -33.17 -20.99 -17.51
CA PHE A 27 -32.82 -20.17 -16.34
C PHE A 27 -32.01 -18.90 -16.67
N ILE A 28 -31.52 -18.76 -17.90
CA ILE A 28 -30.69 -17.62 -18.33
C ILE A 28 -31.53 -16.47 -18.94
N SER A 29 -32.81 -16.71 -19.28
CA SER A 29 -33.70 -15.74 -19.94
C SER A 29 -34.63 -14.94 -19.02
N SER A 30 -34.49 -15.05 -17.69
CA SER A 30 -35.28 -14.29 -16.70
C SER A 30 -34.48 -13.29 -15.86
N PHE A 31 -33.20 -13.05 -16.15
CA PHE A 31 -32.44 -11.93 -15.56
C PHE A 31 -32.73 -10.59 -16.25
N SER A 32 -34.01 -10.22 -16.26
CA SER A 32 -34.50 -8.94 -16.75
C SER A 32 -34.16 -7.82 -15.77
N SER A 33 -33.23 -6.95 -16.15
CA SER A 33 -33.09 -5.56 -15.66
C SER A 33 -33.13 -5.32 -14.14
N GLY A 34 -32.62 -6.27 -13.34
CA GLY A 34 -32.33 -6.04 -11.93
C GLY A 34 -31.24 -4.99 -11.75
N LYS A 35 -31.62 -3.75 -11.41
CA LYS A 35 -30.67 -2.72 -10.94
C LYS A 35 -30.03 -3.22 -9.64
N TRP A 36 -28.74 -3.56 -9.69
CA TRP A 36 -28.02 -3.93 -8.46
C TRP A 36 -27.96 -2.71 -7.54
N PRO A 37 -28.20 -2.88 -6.22
CA PRO A 37 -28.06 -1.77 -5.30
C PRO A 37 -26.61 -1.30 -5.32
N ALA A 38 -26.41 -0.01 -5.55
CA ALA A 38 -25.11 0.60 -5.30
C ALA A 38 -24.73 0.32 -3.84
N SER A 39 -23.49 -0.10 -3.60
CA SER A 39 -22.96 -0.15 -2.24
C SER A 39 -23.17 1.23 -1.61
N GLN A 40 -23.88 1.26 -0.48
CA GLN A 40 -24.15 2.51 0.22
C GLN A 40 -22.84 3.04 0.79
N ALA A 41 -22.13 3.86 -0.01
CA ALA A 41 -21.07 4.72 0.47
C ALA A 41 -21.70 5.83 1.32
N GLY A 42 -22.10 5.46 2.54
CA GLY A 42 -22.57 6.41 3.55
C GLY A 42 -21.54 7.51 3.72
N SER A 43 -22.01 8.73 3.97
CA SER A 43 -21.15 9.83 4.42
C SER A 43 -20.43 9.39 5.68
N PHE A 44 -19.12 9.14 5.59
CA PHE A 44 -18.35 8.70 6.74
C PHE A 44 -18.39 9.81 7.80
N PRO A 45 -18.69 9.48 9.07
CA PRO A 45 -18.34 10.36 10.17
C PRO A 45 -16.86 10.74 10.01
N SER A 46 -16.50 11.99 10.30
CA SER A 46 -15.08 12.35 10.37
C SER A 46 -14.43 11.39 11.37
N GLN A 47 -13.43 10.64 10.92
CA GLN A 47 -12.72 9.67 11.77
C GLN A 47 -12.09 10.37 12.98
N ALA A 48 -11.70 11.64 12.78
CA ALA A 48 -11.29 12.56 13.82
C ALA A 48 -12.39 12.85 14.86
N ALA A 49 -13.67 12.83 14.50
CA ALA A 49 -14.76 12.86 15.48
C ALA A 49 -14.91 11.54 16.25
N ALA A 50 -14.71 10.39 15.61
CA ALA A 50 -14.72 9.10 16.31
C ALA A 50 -13.58 9.01 17.34
N VAL A 51 -12.35 9.39 16.96
CA VAL A 51 -11.21 9.39 17.89
C VAL A 51 -11.36 10.43 19.00
N ARG A 52 -11.86 11.64 18.72
CA ARG A 52 -12.13 12.65 19.76
C ARG A 52 -13.22 12.22 20.76
N ASN A 53 -14.11 11.31 20.36
CA ASN A 53 -15.17 10.75 21.21
C ASN A 53 -14.78 9.40 21.85
N SER A 54 -13.53 8.94 21.68
CA SER A 54 -13.01 7.73 22.33
C SER A 54 -12.83 7.92 23.85
N SER A 55 -12.61 6.84 24.59
CA SER A 55 -12.50 6.90 26.06
C SER A 55 -11.29 7.73 26.50
N SER A 56 -11.30 8.27 27.72
CA SER A 56 -10.14 9.00 28.26
C SER A 56 -8.86 8.15 28.28
N GLN A 57 -8.98 6.83 28.46
CA GLN A 57 -7.85 5.90 28.37
C GLN A 57 -7.32 5.75 26.93
N ASP A 58 -8.20 5.74 25.94
CA ASP A 58 -7.82 5.68 24.52
C ASP A 58 -7.06 6.94 24.11
N GLN A 59 -7.53 8.11 24.55
CA GLN A 59 -6.87 9.40 24.29
C GLN A 59 -5.48 9.45 24.94
N LEU A 60 -5.37 9.09 26.23
CA LEU A 60 -4.09 9.04 26.96
C LEU A 60 -3.09 8.05 26.34
N PHE A 61 -3.55 6.88 25.90
CA PHE A 61 -2.69 5.91 25.19
C PHE A 61 -2.22 6.46 23.84
N LEU A 62 -3.08 7.14 23.10
CA LEU A 62 -2.74 7.73 21.80
C LEU A 62 -1.80 8.94 21.94
N ASP A 63 -1.95 9.74 22.99
CA ASP A 63 -1.00 10.80 23.37
C ASP A 63 0.40 10.24 23.65
N ASP A 64 0.49 9.23 24.53
CA ASP A 64 1.77 8.58 24.87
C ASP A 64 2.40 7.89 23.64
N LEU A 65 1.60 7.22 22.81
CA LEU A 65 2.05 6.62 21.55
C LEU A 65 2.66 7.65 20.60
N GLN A 66 1.94 8.74 20.32
CA GLN A 66 2.44 9.78 19.43
C GLN A 66 3.69 10.46 20.00
N HIS A 67 3.70 10.77 21.30
CA HIS A 67 4.84 11.43 21.93
C HIS A 67 6.09 10.52 21.94
N ARG A 68 5.96 9.21 22.19
CA ARG A 68 7.07 8.26 22.08
C ARG A 68 7.56 8.08 20.65
N SER A 69 6.65 7.94 19.68
CA SER A 69 7.03 7.89 18.27
C SER A 69 7.71 9.17 17.81
N PHE A 70 7.31 10.34 18.30
CA PHE A 70 8.04 11.60 18.07
C PHE A 70 9.44 11.60 18.69
N ASN A 71 9.59 11.06 19.90
CA ASN A 71 10.89 10.99 20.58
C ASN A 71 11.95 10.22 19.79
N TYR A 72 11.56 9.30 18.89
CA TYR A 72 12.47 8.71 17.89
C TYR A 72 13.09 9.81 17.03
N PHE A 73 12.26 10.55 16.29
CA PHE A 73 12.68 11.60 15.34
C PHE A 73 13.40 12.75 16.03
N TRP A 74 13.05 13.09 17.27
CA TRP A 74 13.70 14.17 17.99
C TRP A 74 15.08 13.80 18.53
N GLN A 75 15.20 12.63 19.17
CA GLN A 75 16.41 12.23 19.90
C GLN A 75 17.45 11.54 19.00
N GLN A 76 17.02 10.86 17.94
CA GLN A 76 17.93 10.13 17.04
C GLN A 76 18.43 10.98 15.87
N ALA A 77 17.71 12.04 15.49
CA ALA A 77 18.14 12.92 14.42
C ALA A 77 19.47 13.62 14.73
N ASP A 78 20.39 13.64 13.77
CA ASP A 78 21.62 14.41 13.88
C ASP A 78 21.31 15.93 13.96
N PRO A 79 21.96 16.70 14.87
CA PRO A 79 21.68 18.13 14.99
C PRO A 79 22.26 19.00 13.85
N GLN A 80 23.26 18.54 13.11
CA GLN A 80 23.94 19.30 12.06
C GLN A 80 23.37 19.03 10.66
N THR A 81 23.14 17.77 10.31
CA THR A 81 22.55 17.37 9.02
C THR A 81 21.02 17.28 9.08
N GLY A 82 20.45 17.09 10.27
CA GLY A 82 19.03 16.79 10.43
C GLY A 82 18.61 15.41 9.91
N LEU A 83 19.57 14.56 9.50
CA LEU A 83 19.31 13.19 9.04
C LEU A 83 18.90 12.29 10.20
N ILE A 84 18.01 11.34 9.91
CA ILE A 84 17.41 10.46 10.90
C ILE A 84 17.85 9.02 10.63
N PRO A 85 18.43 8.32 11.62
CA PRO A 85 18.78 6.91 11.52
C PRO A 85 17.66 6.03 10.96
N ASP A 86 18.02 4.99 10.21
CA ASP A 86 17.12 3.90 9.80
C ASP A 86 16.29 3.40 10.97
N ARG A 87 17.02 3.08 12.04
CA ARG A 87 16.57 2.38 13.22
C ARG A 87 17.20 2.95 14.47
N ALA A 88 16.66 2.60 15.61
CA ALA A 88 17.28 2.76 16.91
C ALA A 88 16.85 1.61 17.84
N ARG A 89 17.65 1.32 18.86
CA ARG A 89 17.23 0.36 19.90
C ARG A 89 16.01 0.91 20.64
N MET A 90 15.07 0.04 20.98
CA MET A 90 13.80 0.39 21.63
C MET A 90 13.97 1.03 23.02
N ASP A 91 15.10 0.77 23.68
CA ASP A 91 15.50 1.35 24.98
C ASP A 91 16.33 2.63 24.83
N GLY A 92 16.74 2.98 23.61
CA GLY A 92 17.64 4.09 23.31
C GLY A 92 19.13 3.79 23.52
N SER A 93 19.51 2.53 23.70
CA SER A 93 20.91 2.10 23.69
C SER A 93 21.54 2.20 22.29
N ALA A 94 22.87 2.11 22.22
CA ALA A 94 23.59 2.26 20.95
C ALA A 94 23.43 1.02 20.04
N LEU A 95 23.28 1.27 18.74
CA LEU A 95 23.36 0.23 17.71
C LEU A 95 24.78 -0.34 17.56
N ASP A 96 24.87 -1.49 16.90
CA ASP A 96 26.15 -2.00 16.41
C ASP A 96 26.67 -1.19 15.21
N ASP A 97 27.97 -1.29 14.95
CA ASP A 97 28.66 -0.37 14.05
C ASP A 97 28.29 -0.52 12.56
N ASN A 98 27.60 -1.59 12.16
CA ASN A 98 27.09 -1.72 10.79
C ASN A 98 25.83 -0.87 10.55
N HIS A 99 25.08 -0.56 11.62
CA HIS A 99 23.83 0.22 11.59
C HIS A 99 23.99 1.61 12.23
N ARG A 100 25.02 1.81 13.07
CA ARG A 100 25.36 3.10 13.66
C ARG A 100 25.55 4.17 12.58
N ASN A 101 24.89 5.31 12.78
CA ASN A 101 24.88 6.45 11.84
C ASN A 101 24.36 6.14 10.44
N VAL A 102 23.67 5.01 10.17
CA VAL A 102 23.01 4.81 8.87
C VAL A 102 21.63 5.45 8.91
N ALA A 103 21.40 6.45 8.06
CA ALA A 103 20.18 7.27 8.02
C ALA A 103 19.35 7.04 6.76
N SER A 104 18.03 6.97 6.93
CA SER A 104 17.05 6.90 5.84
C SER A 104 16.57 8.30 5.46
N ILE A 105 16.59 8.63 4.18
CA ILE A 105 15.95 9.87 3.71
C ILE A 105 14.41 9.81 3.84
N ALA A 106 13.80 8.62 3.73
CA ALA A 106 12.37 8.44 3.96
C ALA A 106 11.99 8.65 5.44
N ALA A 107 12.73 8.06 6.39
CA ALA A 107 12.52 8.33 7.81
C ALA A 107 12.75 9.82 8.15
N THR A 108 13.68 10.48 7.44
CA THR A 108 13.90 11.92 7.54
C THR A 108 12.69 12.73 7.03
N GLY A 109 12.00 12.28 5.98
CA GLY A 109 10.71 12.85 5.52
C GLY A 109 9.58 12.72 6.55
N PHE A 110 9.44 11.54 7.16
CA PHE A 110 8.53 11.34 8.30
C PHE A 110 8.89 12.26 9.47
N GLY A 111 10.17 12.38 9.82
CA GLY A 111 10.62 13.22 10.93
C GLY A 111 10.48 14.73 10.71
N LEU A 112 10.67 15.23 9.48
CA LEU A 112 10.34 16.61 9.12
C LEU A 112 8.87 16.92 9.42
N THR A 113 7.97 15.98 9.10
CA THR A 113 6.55 16.08 9.44
C THR A 113 6.31 16.00 10.95
N ALA A 114 7.04 15.12 11.64
CA ALA A 114 6.97 14.95 13.09
C ALA A 114 7.32 16.23 13.87
N LEU A 115 8.20 17.09 13.35
CA LEU A 115 8.50 18.41 13.94
C LEU A 115 7.27 19.34 13.94
N CYS A 116 6.44 19.31 12.90
CA CYS A 116 5.18 20.07 12.86
C CYS A 116 4.20 19.54 13.91
N ILE A 117 4.05 18.21 13.99
CA ILE A 117 3.18 17.54 14.97
C ILE A 117 3.60 17.93 16.40
N ALA A 118 4.89 17.81 16.72
CA ALA A 118 5.41 18.15 18.04
C ALA A 118 5.31 19.64 18.40
N THR A 119 5.23 20.52 17.39
CA THR A 119 4.98 21.95 17.59
C THR A 119 3.51 22.20 17.96
N GLU A 120 2.55 21.58 17.26
CA GLU A 120 1.12 21.69 17.60
C GLU A 120 0.79 21.14 18.99
N HIS A 121 1.39 19.99 19.35
CA HIS A 121 1.21 19.36 20.66
C HIS A 121 2.05 20.00 21.77
N GLY A 122 2.89 20.99 21.45
CA GLY A 122 3.72 21.72 22.42
C GLY A 122 4.86 20.91 23.05
N TRP A 123 5.23 19.75 22.49
CA TRP A 123 6.36 18.93 22.98
C TRP A 123 7.73 19.59 22.71
N ILE A 124 7.80 20.43 21.67
CA ILE A 124 8.94 21.32 21.39
C ILE A 124 8.46 22.74 21.08
N THR A 125 9.32 23.73 21.30
CA THR A 125 9.02 25.11 20.91
C THR A 125 9.08 25.28 19.39
N GLN A 126 8.30 26.23 18.87
CA GLN A 126 8.32 26.58 17.45
C GLN A 126 9.73 27.02 16.96
N SER A 127 10.54 27.62 17.84
CA SER A 127 11.93 28.00 17.51
C SER A 127 12.82 26.78 17.28
N GLN A 128 12.78 25.81 18.21
CA GLN A 128 13.51 24.54 18.09
C GLN A 128 13.11 23.75 16.83
N ALA A 129 11.80 23.74 16.51
CA ALA A 129 11.28 23.07 15.33
C ALA A 129 11.78 23.73 14.02
N ARG A 130 11.75 25.06 13.94
CA ARG A 130 12.28 25.82 12.79
C ARG A 130 13.78 25.65 12.64
N GLU A 131 14.55 25.70 13.73
CA GLU A 131 16.00 25.51 13.68
C GLU A 131 16.37 24.13 13.14
N ARG A 132 15.76 23.06 13.68
CA ARG A 132 15.98 21.70 13.16
C ARG A 132 15.58 21.58 11.69
N THR A 133 14.42 22.13 11.33
CA THR A 133 13.95 22.16 9.93
C THR A 133 14.95 22.86 9.01
N ARG A 134 15.44 24.05 9.36
CA ARG A 134 16.43 24.78 8.55
C ARG A 134 17.71 23.96 8.39
N ASN A 135 18.20 23.30 9.44
CA ASN A 135 19.40 22.47 9.35
C ASN A 135 19.20 21.30 8.38
N THR A 136 18.09 20.56 8.50
CA THR A 136 17.74 19.46 7.57
C THR A 136 17.60 19.96 6.13
N LEU A 137 16.88 21.06 5.90
CA LEU A 137 16.65 21.57 4.55
C LEU A 137 17.91 22.18 3.93
N ARG A 138 18.77 22.86 4.70
CA ARG A 138 20.09 23.32 4.21
C ARG A 138 20.94 22.14 3.78
N PHE A 139 20.97 21.05 4.56
CA PHE A 139 21.71 19.85 4.21
C PHE A 139 21.25 19.29 2.84
N PHE A 140 19.97 19.03 2.62
CA PHE A 140 19.48 18.52 1.32
C PHE A 140 19.61 19.54 0.17
N ALA A 141 19.49 20.83 0.45
CA ALA A 141 19.59 21.86 -0.57
C ALA A 141 21.04 22.13 -1.03
N GLU A 142 22.06 21.82 -0.22
CA GLU A 142 23.43 22.36 -0.40
C GLU A 142 24.57 21.35 -0.17
N ARG A 143 24.34 20.27 0.58
CA ARG A 143 25.41 19.33 0.99
C ARG A 143 25.15 17.87 0.59
N ALA A 144 23.91 17.41 0.63
CA ALA A 144 23.57 16.04 0.26
C ALA A 144 23.92 15.79 -1.21
N PHE A 145 24.56 14.65 -1.51
CA PHE A 145 24.76 14.23 -2.89
C PHE A 145 23.39 14.02 -3.56
N GLU A 146 23.23 14.61 -4.74
CA GLU A 146 22.07 14.41 -5.60
C GLU A 146 22.48 14.04 -7.02
N LYS A 147 21.57 13.35 -7.72
CA LYS A 147 21.68 13.05 -9.14
C LYS A 147 20.43 13.52 -9.87
N ASN A 148 20.47 14.73 -10.42
CA ASN A 148 19.33 15.42 -11.04
C ASN A 148 18.19 15.64 -10.02
N GLY A 149 18.56 16.09 -8.82
CA GLY A 149 17.68 16.32 -7.67
C GLY A 149 17.30 15.09 -6.85
N TRP A 150 17.61 13.89 -7.33
CA TRP A 150 17.31 12.64 -6.62
C TRP A 150 18.40 12.27 -5.62
N PHE A 151 18.02 11.75 -4.43
CA PHE A 151 18.95 11.46 -3.33
C PHE A 151 19.17 9.96 -3.12
N TYR A 152 20.31 9.58 -2.53
CA TYR A 152 20.55 8.21 -2.06
C TYR A 152 19.58 7.82 -0.95
N HIS A 153 19.07 6.59 -1.01
CA HIS A 153 18.25 5.96 0.04
C HIS A 153 18.93 6.03 1.42
N TRP A 154 20.19 5.58 1.48
CA TRP A 154 20.96 5.45 2.71
C TRP A 154 22.16 6.40 2.76
N LEU A 155 22.22 7.22 3.79
CA LEU A 155 23.30 8.19 4.04
C LEU A 155 23.94 7.95 5.40
N ASP A 156 25.18 8.41 5.59
CA ASP A 156 25.75 8.59 6.92
C ASP A 156 25.11 9.82 7.58
N ALA A 157 24.58 9.64 8.79
CA ALA A 157 23.87 10.67 9.52
C ALA A 157 24.74 11.90 9.87
N LYS A 158 26.07 11.75 9.93
CA LYS A 158 27.01 12.83 10.28
C LYS A 158 27.59 13.49 9.04
N THR A 159 28.09 12.71 8.09
CA THR A 159 28.81 13.25 6.93
C THR A 159 27.89 13.53 5.75
N GLY A 160 26.84 12.73 5.56
CA GLY A 160 26.02 12.70 4.35
C GLY A 160 26.56 11.79 3.24
N ASP A 161 27.56 10.95 3.52
CA ASP A 161 28.11 10.00 2.55
C ASP A 161 27.16 8.83 2.28
N ARG A 162 27.19 8.30 1.06
CA ARG A 162 26.39 7.12 0.66
C ARG A 162 26.71 5.89 1.53
N ARG A 163 25.69 5.19 2.01
CA ARG A 163 25.81 3.92 2.76
C ARG A 163 25.36 2.72 1.93
N TRP A 164 25.86 1.53 2.29
CA TRP A 164 25.49 0.21 1.75
C TRP A 164 25.38 0.11 0.21
N ASN A 165 26.16 0.88 -0.54
CA ASN A 165 26.05 0.99 -2.01
C ASN A 165 24.61 1.24 -2.49
N SER A 166 23.82 2.00 -1.73
CA SER A 166 22.41 2.23 -2.02
C SER A 166 22.21 2.93 -3.35
N GLU A 167 21.06 2.72 -3.97
CA GLU A 167 20.57 3.53 -5.08
C GLU A 167 20.27 4.96 -4.65
N VAL A 168 20.36 5.85 -5.62
CA VAL A 168 19.54 7.05 -5.69
C VAL A 168 18.11 6.54 -5.89
N SER A 169 17.26 6.66 -4.85
CA SER A 169 15.93 6.03 -4.81
C SER A 169 14.84 7.02 -5.18
N SER A 170 13.93 6.61 -6.07
CA SER A 170 12.80 7.44 -6.45
C SER A 170 11.75 7.53 -5.33
N ILE A 171 11.48 6.43 -4.64
CA ILE A 171 10.41 6.39 -3.63
C ILE A 171 10.84 7.06 -2.33
N ASP A 172 12.07 6.81 -1.85
CA ASP A 172 12.57 7.43 -0.63
C ASP A 172 12.74 8.94 -0.79
N THR A 173 13.09 9.41 -2.01
CA THR A 173 13.05 10.83 -2.34
C THR A 173 11.62 11.37 -2.31
N ALA A 174 10.60 10.64 -2.80
CA ALA A 174 9.20 11.08 -2.71
C ALA A 174 8.68 11.15 -1.26
N LEU A 175 9.08 10.21 -0.39
CA LEU A 175 8.75 10.22 1.04
C LEU A 175 9.47 11.36 1.77
N LEU A 176 10.73 11.64 1.43
CA LEU A 176 11.45 12.85 1.87
C LEU A 176 10.69 14.13 1.48
N LEU A 177 10.27 14.23 0.21
CA LEU A 177 9.50 15.37 -0.31
C LEU A 177 8.16 15.56 0.40
N GLY A 178 7.52 14.47 0.85
CA GLY A 178 6.35 14.50 1.75
C GLY A 178 6.60 15.39 2.97
N GLY A 179 7.73 15.16 3.65
CA GLY A 179 8.19 15.97 4.77
C GLY A 179 8.58 17.40 4.39
N VAL A 180 9.43 17.56 3.36
CA VAL A 180 9.96 18.86 2.89
C VAL A 180 8.83 19.83 2.52
N LEU A 181 7.83 19.36 1.78
CA LEU A 181 6.69 20.18 1.38
C LEU A 181 5.70 20.42 2.53
N THR A 182 5.63 19.52 3.51
CA THR A 182 4.83 19.75 4.74
C THR A 182 5.42 20.88 5.57
N VAL A 183 6.73 20.86 5.87
CA VAL A 183 7.38 21.92 6.65
C VAL A 183 7.39 23.27 5.92
N GLY A 184 7.46 23.25 4.57
CA GLY A 184 7.36 24.44 3.73
C GLY A 184 6.01 25.18 3.84
N GLN A 185 4.90 24.45 4.03
CA GLN A 185 3.57 25.03 4.28
C GLN A 185 3.31 25.33 5.76
N TYR A 186 3.83 24.50 6.67
CA TYR A 186 3.63 24.69 8.10
C TYR A 186 4.36 25.94 8.60
N PHE A 187 5.67 26.06 8.35
CA PHE A 187 6.47 27.24 8.67
C PHE A 187 6.45 28.27 7.53
N ARG A 188 5.29 28.49 6.88
CA ARG A 188 5.18 29.36 5.70
C ARG A 188 5.45 30.85 5.96
N ASP A 189 5.60 31.29 7.19
CA ASP A 189 6.06 32.63 7.54
C ASP A 189 7.60 32.73 7.57
N ASP A 190 8.29 31.59 7.68
CA ASP A 190 9.73 31.48 7.55
C ASP A 190 10.14 31.51 6.06
N ALA A 191 10.78 32.60 5.65
CA ALA A 191 11.22 32.80 4.28
C ALA A 191 12.33 31.82 3.86
N GLU A 192 13.18 31.37 4.78
CA GLU A 192 14.27 30.45 4.48
C GLU A 192 13.73 29.02 4.30
N ILE A 193 12.89 28.54 5.22
CA ILE A 193 12.30 27.19 5.13
C ILE A 193 11.53 27.03 3.81
N ARG A 194 10.69 28.00 3.44
CA ARG A 194 10.00 28.00 2.14
C ARG A 194 10.98 27.94 0.96
N LYS A 195 11.97 28.83 0.93
CA LYS A 195 12.96 28.91 -0.16
C LYS A 195 13.72 27.59 -0.34
N LEU A 196 14.13 26.96 0.75
CA LEU A 196 14.86 25.69 0.72
C LEU A 196 13.94 24.53 0.30
N ALA A 197 12.70 24.47 0.81
CA ALA A 197 11.74 23.44 0.42
C ALA A 197 11.41 23.50 -1.08
N THR A 198 11.15 24.70 -1.61
CA THR A 198 10.98 24.93 -3.06
C THR A 198 12.24 24.52 -3.83
N LYS A 199 13.44 24.98 -3.42
CA LYS A 199 14.72 24.64 -4.07
C LYS A 199 14.99 23.13 -4.13
N ILE A 200 14.62 22.37 -3.10
CA ILE A 200 14.78 20.91 -3.08
C ILE A 200 13.80 20.26 -4.06
N TYR A 201 12.51 20.59 -3.97
CA TYR A 201 11.48 19.95 -4.79
C TYR A 201 11.59 20.30 -6.28
N GLU A 202 11.82 21.57 -6.62
CA GLU A 202 11.90 22.02 -8.02
C GLU A 202 13.17 21.55 -8.74
N ARG A 203 14.19 21.05 -8.01
CA ARG A 203 15.39 20.42 -8.57
C ARG A 203 15.13 18.99 -9.08
N VAL A 204 14.11 18.31 -8.56
CA VAL A 204 13.89 16.88 -8.84
C VAL A 204 13.43 16.68 -10.28
N ASP A 205 14.33 16.10 -11.10
CA ASP A 205 14.04 15.83 -12.50
C ASP A 205 13.27 14.51 -12.65
N PHE A 206 11.95 14.59 -12.60
CA PHE A 206 11.08 13.42 -12.82
C PHE A 206 11.08 12.94 -14.27
N GLN A 207 11.50 13.76 -15.24
CA GLN A 207 11.64 13.33 -16.63
C GLN A 207 12.91 12.48 -16.81
N TRP A 208 14.00 12.81 -16.12
CA TRP A 208 15.20 11.98 -16.08
C TRP A 208 14.92 10.59 -15.49
N MET A 209 14.15 10.53 -14.38
CA MET A 209 13.82 9.26 -13.71
C MET A 209 12.87 8.35 -14.51
N LEU A 210 12.26 8.85 -15.60
CA LEU A 210 11.57 7.98 -16.57
C LEU A 210 12.53 7.05 -17.32
N ASN A 211 13.84 7.32 -17.39
CA ASN A 211 14.82 6.49 -18.10
C ASN A 211 14.37 6.13 -19.54
N GLY A 212 13.82 7.11 -20.27
CA GLY A 212 13.28 6.92 -21.63
C GLY A 212 11.94 6.18 -21.72
N ASN A 213 11.38 5.69 -20.61
CA ASN A 213 10.04 5.14 -20.58
C ASN A 213 9.00 6.26 -20.80
N PRO A 214 7.95 6.06 -21.62
CA PRO A 214 6.98 7.12 -21.89
C PRO A 214 6.07 7.49 -20.70
N ARG A 215 6.01 6.66 -19.64
CA ARG A 215 5.03 6.79 -18.55
C ARG A 215 5.49 6.33 -17.16
N LEU A 216 6.37 5.35 -17.07
CA LEU A 216 6.74 4.72 -15.80
C LEU A 216 8.07 5.24 -15.29
N LEU A 217 8.16 5.52 -13.99
CA LEU A 217 9.41 5.91 -13.34
C LEU A 217 10.24 4.67 -13.00
N SER A 218 11.57 4.73 -13.16
CA SER A 218 12.48 3.70 -12.64
C SER A 218 12.48 3.72 -11.11
N HIS A 219 12.80 2.58 -10.48
CA HIS A 219 12.96 2.50 -9.03
C HIS A 219 14.13 3.33 -8.50
N GLY A 220 15.14 3.59 -9.34
CA GLY A 220 16.31 4.35 -8.94
C GLY A 220 17.49 4.19 -9.88
N TRP A 221 18.64 4.67 -9.43
CA TRP A 221 19.88 4.69 -10.20
C TRP A 221 21.10 4.45 -9.30
N LYS A 222 22.13 3.76 -9.81
CA LYS A 222 23.41 3.53 -9.13
C LYS A 222 24.57 4.00 -10.03
N PRO A 223 25.60 4.67 -9.49
CA PRO A 223 26.82 5.00 -10.23
C PRO A 223 27.46 3.79 -10.92
N GLU A 224 27.36 2.61 -10.30
CA GLU A 224 28.02 1.38 -10.76
C GLU A 224 27.31 0.73 -11.95
N THR A 225 25.98 0.87 -12.06
CA THR A 225 25.14 0.07 -12.99
C THR A 225 24.17 0.89 -13.83
N GLY A 226 24.09 2.20 -13.62
CA GLY A 226 23.05 3.04 -14.22
C GLY A 226 21.69 2.84 -13.54
N PHE A 227 20.61 3.04 -14.31
CA PHE A 227 19.25 2.87 -13.81
C PHE A 227 18.96 1.42 -13.40
N LEU A 228 18.13 1.27 -12.37
CA LEU A 228 17.61 -0.03 -11.96
C LEU A 228 16.64 -0.55 -13.03
N LYS A 229 16.70 -1.87 -13.28
CA LYS A 229 15.82 -2.57 -14.23
C LYS A 229 14.31 -2.45 -13.92
N PRO A 230 13.84 -2.55 -12.66
CA PRO A 230 12.41 -2.39 -12.36
C PRO A 230 11.93 -0.94 -12.53
N PHE A 231 10.67 -0.85 -12.94
CA PHE A 231 9.88 0.37 -13.05
C PHE A 231 8.65 0.23 -12.15
N TRP A 232 8.12 1.35 -11.65
CA TRP A 232 6.87 1.38 -10.90
C TRP A 232 5.70 1.15 -11.84
N ASP A 233 5.39 -0.12 -12.13
CA ASP A 233 4.42 -0.58 -13.13
C ASP A 233 3.12 -1.13 -12.53
N THR A 234 3.06 -1.23 -11.20
CA THR A 234 2.06 -1.94 -10.41
C THR A 234 1.71 -1.12 -9.16
N PHE A 235 0.49 -1.25 -8.64
CA PHE A 235 0.04 -0.51 -7.45
C PHE A 235 0.94 -0.78 -6.24
N SER A 236 1.48 0.28 -5.66
CA SER A 236 2.35 0.23 -4.48
C SER A 236 2.24 1.53 -3.65
N GLU A 237 3.24 1.80 -2.83
CA GLU A 237 3.45 3.11 -2.18
C GLU A 237 3.76 4.26 -3.18
N ASP A 238 3.92 3.96 -4.47
CA ASP A 238 4.30 4.90 -5.53
C ASP A 238 3.29 6.02 -5.83
N THR A 239 2.05 5.95 -5.36
CA THR A 239 1.04 6.97 -5.69
C THR A 239 1.41 8.39 -5.20
N ILE A 240 2.23 8.53 -4.14
CA ILE A 240 2.82 9.83 -3.76
C ILE A 240 3.88 10.31 -4.76
N LEU A 241 4.76 9.41 -5.20
CA LEU A 241 5.79 9.67 -6.21
C LEU A 241 5.17 10.17 -7.52
N TYR A 242 4.11 9.52 -8.02
CA TYR A 242 3.44 9.96 -9.25
C TYR A 242 2.66 11.28 -9.09
N LEU A 243 2.06 11.56 -7.93
CA LEU A 243 1.39 12.86 -7.71
C LEU A 243 2.39 14.02 -7.62
N LEU A 244 3.54 13.83 -6.96
CA LEU A 244 4.65 14.78 -6.99
C LEU A 244 5.18 14.97 -8.43
N ALA A 245 5.44 13.88 -9.16
CA ALA A 245 5.96 13.92 -10.51
C ALA A 245 5.02 14.61 -11.52
N ILE A 246 3.70 14.44 -11.39
CA ILE A 246 2.70 15.09 -12.27
C ILE A 246 2.42 16.54 -11.81
N GLY A 247 2.63 16.83 -10.52
CA GLY A 247 2.48 18.13 -9.89
C GLY A 247 3.66 19.08 -10.09
N SER A 248 4.86 18.55 -10.33
CA SER A 248 6.11 19.31 -10.46
C SER A 248 5.97 20.52 -11.40
N PRO A 249 6.41 21.73 -10.99
CA PRO A 249 6.33 22.93 -11.82
C PRO A 249 7.49 23.04 -12.82
N THR A 250 8.59 22.29 -12.62
CA THR A 250 9.82 22.35 -13.41
C THR A 250 10.00 21.13 -14.32
N HIS A 251 9.89 19.93 -13.76
CA HIS A 251 10.14 18.67 -14.47
C HIS A 251 8.92 17.71 -14.45
N PRO A 252 7.71 18.12 -14.88
CA PRO A 252 6.53 17.27 -14.80
C PRO A 252 6.59 16.08 -15.76
N ILE A 253 6.07 14.92 -15.30
CA ILE A 253 5.75 13.78 -16.18
C ILE A 253 4.30 13.87 -16.70
N PRO A 254 3.94 13.17 -17.81
CA PRO A 254 2.59 13.23 -18.36
C PRO A 254 1.53 12.71 -17.37
N PRO A 255 0.34 13.34 -17.25
CA PRO A 255 -0.75 12.83 -16.40
C PRO A 255 -1.24 11.42 -16.77
N ALA A 256 -0.94 10.94 -17.98
CA ALA A 256 -1.20 9.57 -18.42
C ALA A 256 -0.39 8.51 -17.65
N SER A 257 0.70 8.91 -16.99
CA SER A 257 1.54 8.05 -16.14
C SER A 257 0.76 7.41 -14.99
N TRP A 258 -0.17 8.16 -14.39
CA TRP A 258 -1.08 7.65 -13.34
C TRP A 258 -1.91 6.44 -13.78
N TYR A 259 -2.26 6.38 -15.06
CA TYR A 259 -3.05 5.31 -15.67
C TYR A 259 -2.19 4.23 -16.35
N ALA A 260 -0.87 4.28 -16.18
CA ALA A 260 0.03 3.23 -16.62
C ALA A 260 0.28 2.16 -15.53
N LEU A 261 -0.02 2.47 -14.26
CA LEU A 261 0.07 1.54 -13.13
C LEU A 261 -0.99 0.45 -13.24
N TRP A 262 -0.56 -0.81 -13.22
CA TRP A 262 -1.43 -1.98 -13.11
C TRP A 262 -2.07 -2.06 -11.73
N ARG A 263 -3.34 -2.43 -11.68
CA ARG A 263 -4.14 -2.52 -10.45
C ARG A 263 -5.05 -3.74 -10.54
N ASP A 264 -4.82 -4.74 -9.69
CA ASP A 264 -5.71 -5.89 -9.54
C ASP A 264 -6.92 -5.50 -8.70
N ARG A 265 -8.14 -5.75 -9.21
CA ARG A 265 -9.34 -5.69 -8.39
C ARG A 265 -9.49 -6.98 -7.59
N TYR A 266 -9.06 -6.96 -6.33
CA TYR A 266 -9.10 -8.11 -5.43
C TYR A 266 -10.33 -8.12 -4.54
N ARG A 267 -10.72 -9.30 -4.04
CA ARG A 267 -11.79 -9.47 -3.06
C ARG A 267 -11.42 -10.54 -2.05
N TYR A 268 -11.55 -10.21 -0.77
CA TYR A 268 -11.26 -11.12 0.34
C TYR A 268 -12.26 -10.88 1.48
N GLU A 269 -12.86 -11.94 2.03
CA GLU A 269 -13.85 -11.89 3.12
C GLU A 269 -14.88 -10.76 2.99
N GLY A 270 -15.51 -10.66 1.82
CA GLY A 270 -16.50 -9.63 1.50
C GLY A 270 -15.94 -8.31 0.98
N HIS A 271 -14.79 -7.85 1.50
CA HIS A 271 -14.14 -6.59 1.14
C HIS A 271 -13.56 -6.62 -0.28
N THR A 272 -13.78 -5.56 -1.06
CA THR A 272 -13.33 -5.44 -2.46
C THR A 272 -12.53 -4.16 -2.64
N TYR A 273 -11.32 -4.27 -3.17
CA TYR A 273 -10.35 -3.18 -3.29
C TYR A 273 -9.42 -3.40 -4.48
N PHE A 274 -8.73 -2.35 -4.91
CA PHE A 274 -7.66 -2.36 -5.90
C PHE A 274 -6.31 -2.42 -5.19
N THR A 275 -5.40 -3.25 -5.67
CA THR A 275 -4.07 -3.47 -5.09
C THR A 275 -3.16 -4.12 -6.13
N THR A 276 -1.89 -4.35 -5.81
CA THR A 276 -1.18 -5.51 -6.35
C THR A 276 -1.44 -6.69 -5.43
N ILE A 277 -1.69 -7.89 -5.97
CA ILE A 277 -2.06 -9.06 -5.15
C ILE A 277 -0.89 -9.49 -4.24
N GLY A 278 -1.17 -9.76 -2.96
CA GLY A 278 -0.19 -10.29 -2.01
C GLY A 278 0.79 -9.26 -1.42
N VAL A 279 0.59 -7.96 -1.64
CA VAL A 279 1.53 -6.94 -1.14
C VAL A 279 1.43 -6.66 0.37
N PRO A 280 2.50 -6.08 0.98
CA PRO A 280 2.45 -5.54 2.32
C PRO A 280 1.46 -4.38 2.51
N LEU A 281 0.86 -4.28 3.70
CA LEU A 281 -0.15 -3.25 3.99
C LEU A 281 0.36 -1.80 3.87
N PHE A 282 1.66 -1.53 4.11
CA PHE A 282 2.24 -0.18 4.08
C PHE A 282 2.04 0.54 2.72
N MET A 283 1.90 -0.21 1.62
CA MET A 283 1.62 0.34 0.29
C MET A 283 0.30 1.11 0.23
N HIS A 284 -0.68 0.71 1.04
CA HIS A 284 -1.96 1.43 1.21
C HIS A 284 -1.87 2.57 2.24
N GLN A 285 -0.77 2.70 2.98
CA GLN A 285 -0.62 3.63 4.10
C GLN A 285 0.30 4.80 3.77
N TYR A 286 1.51 4.57 3.25
CA TYR A 286 2.53 5.63 3.10
C TYR A 286 2.06 6.84 2.26
N PRO A 287 1.37 6.68 1.11
CA PRO A 287 0.85 7.83 0.36
C PRO A 287 -0.17 8.64 1.15
N HIS A 288 -1.01 7.95 1.93
CA HIS A 288 -2.06 8.54 2.75
C HIS A 288 -1.52 9.25 4.00
N ALA A 289 -0.26 9.05 4.39
CA ALA A 289 0.34 9.79 5.50
C ALA A 289 0.32 11.32 5.23
N TRP A 290 0.50 11.71 3.97
CA TRP A 290 0.50 13.11 3.54
C TRP A 290 -0.70 13.51 2.67
N ILE A 291 -1.16 12.62 1.77
CA ILE A 291 -2.16 12.99 0.76
C ILE A 291 -3.58 12.73 1.26
N ASP A 292 -4.41 13.78 1.28
CA ASP A 292 -5.84 13.63 1.55
C ASP A 292 -6.63 13.20 0.31
N PHE A 293 -6.81 11.88 0.21
CA PHE A 293 -7.63 11.22 -0.81
C PHE A 293 -9.14 11.25 -0.50
N ARG A 294 -9.58 11.73 0.67
CA ARG A 294 -11.00 11.64 1.10
C ARG A 294 -11.91 12.47 0.20
N ASN A 295 -13.14 11.97 0.01
CA ASN A 295 -14.17 12.61 -0.80
C ASN A 295 -13.74 12.84 -2.27
N ARG A 296 -12.80 12.04 -2.79
CA ARG A 296 -12.31 12.11 -4.16
C ARG A 296 -12.45 10.77 -4.87
N ARG A 297 -12.72 10.83 -6.17
CA ARG A 297 -12.81 9.66 -7.04
C ARG A 297 -12.26 9.99 -8.42
N GLU A 298 -11.61 9.03 -9.06
CA GLU A 298 -11.20 9.20 -10.45
C GLU A 298 -12.43 9.32 -11.37
N SER A 299 -12.44 10.31 -12.25
CA SER A 299 -13.48 10.50 -13.28
C SER A 299 -13.31 9.57 -14.48
N ARG A 300 -12.11 8.99 -14.64
CA ARG A 300 -11.66 8.11 -15.73
C ARG A 300 -10.72 7.03 -15.16
N GLY A 301 -10.46 5.98 -15.94
CA GLY A 301 -9.84 4.75 -15.43
C GLY A 301 -10.84 3.94 -14.60
N ASP A 302 -10.34 3.25 -13.56
CA ASP A 302 -11.12 2.31 -12.74
C ASP A 302 -12.10 2.98 -11.76
N ARG A 303 -12.15 4.32 -11.74
CA ARG A 303 -13.03 5.14 -10.88
C ARG A 303 -12.75 4.92 -9.40
N ILE A 304 -11.48 4.81 -9.03
CA ILE A 304 -11.05 4.51 -7.67
C ILE A 304 -11.29 5.70 -6.75
N ASP A 305 -11.86 5.43 -5.58
CA ASP A 305 -11.82 6.29 -4.40
C ASP A 305 -10.74 5.70 -3.50
N TYR A 306 -9.54 6.30 -3.51
CA TYR A 306 -8.35 5.72 -2.88
C TYR A 306 -8.49 5.64 -1.35
N PHE A 307 -9.24 6.56 -0.72
CA PHE A 307 -9.45 6.49 0.72
C PHE A 307 -10.37 5.34 1.12
N THR A 308 -11.49 5.17 0.41
CA THR A 308 -12.35 4.00 0.58
C THR A 308 -11.56 2.72 0.25
N ASN A 309 -10.74 2.73 -0.80
CA ASN A 309 -9.91 1.60 -1.23
C ASN A 309 -8.97 1.11 -0.13
N SER A 310 -8.15 2.00 0.44
CA SER A 310 -7.15 1.67 1.45
C SER A 310 -7.79 1.25 2.79
N ARG A 311 -9.00 1.73 3.09
CA ARG A 311 -9.80 1.20 4.20
C ARG A 311 -10.32 -0.21 3.92
N GLU A 312 -10.90 -0.48 2.76
CA GLU A 312 -11.35 -1.85 2.41
C GLU A 312 -10.17 -2.83 2.34
N ALA A 313 -9.00 -2.39 1.88
CA ALA A 313 -7.75 -3.17 1.94
C ALA A 313 -7.33 -3.46 3.39
N THR A 314 -7.41 -2.47 4.28
CA THR A 314 -7.14 -2.66 5.73
C THR A 314 -8.11 -3.67 6.35
N LEU A 315 -9.41 -3.58 6.07
CA LEU A 315 -10.43 -4.49 6.60
C LEU A 315 -10.24 -5.91 6.05
N ALA A 316 -9.96 -6.06 4.76
CA ALA A 316 -9.57 -7.32 4.13
C ALA A 316 -8.32 -7.93 4.78
N HIS A 317 -7.30 -7.11 5.05
CA HIS A 317 -6.05 -7.53 5.66
C HIS A 317 -6.24 -7.96 7.13
N ARG A 318 -7.09 -7.27 7.90
CA ARG A 318 -7.47 -7.70 9.25
C ARG A 318 -8.23 -9.02 9.24
N ALA A 319 -9.18 -9.20 8.32
CA ALA A 319 -9.88 -10.48 8.15
C ALA A 319 -8.92 -11.61 7.74
N PHE A 320 -7.95 -11.30 6.87
CA PHE A 320 -6.87 -12.22 6.49
C PHE A 320 -6.01 -12.61 7.70
N CYS A 321 -5.58 -11.66 8.53
CA CYS A 321 -4.88 -11.94 9.78
C CYS A 321 -5.70 -12.82 10.73
N LEU A 322 -7.01 -12.58 10.86
CA LEU A 322 -7.88 -13.45 11.66
C LEU A 322 -7.93 -14.89 11.12
N ASN A 323 -7.97 -15.07 9.79
CA ASN A 323 -7.87 -16.37 9.15
C ASN A 323 -6.48 -17.04 9.28
N LEU A 324 -5.42 -16.29 9.63
CA LEU A 324 -4.12 -16.87 10.00
C LEU A 324 -4.11 -17.48 11.42
N SER A 325 -5.13 -17.21 12.24
CA SER A 325 -5.20 -17.74 13.63
C SER A 325 -5.26 -19.26 13.71
N TYR A 326 -5.72 -19.95 12.65
CA TYR A 326 -5.73 -21.42 12.56
C TYR A 326 -4.33 -22.04 12.69
N ASP A 327 -3.28 -21.38 12.18
CA ASP A 327 -1.88 -21.85 12.23
C ASP A 327 -1.01 -21.08 13.25
N PHE A 328 -1.46 -19.88 13.60
CA PHE A 328 -0.75 -18.92 14.46
C PHE A 328 -1.73 -18.33 15.50
N PRO A 329 -2.00 -19.03 16.62
CA PRO A 329 -3.02 -18.63 17.60
C PRO A 329 -2.79 -17.31 18.34
N ALA A 330 -1.72 -16.58 18.01
CA ALA A 330 -1.52 -15.20 18.42
C ALA A 330 -2.44 -14.24 17.66
N PHE A 331 -2.77 -14.52 16.39
CA PHE A 331 -3.68 -13.65 15.63
C PHE A 331 -5.11 -13.73 16.18
N ALA A 332 -5.74 -12.57 16.31
CA ALA A 332 -7.10 -12.41 16.83
C ALA A 332 -7.73 -11.11 16.32
N SER A 333 -8.99 -10.84 16.67
CA SER A 333 -9.71 -9.61 16.35
C SER A 333 -8.98 -8.33 16.77
N GLU A 334 -8.21 -8.39 17.85
CA GLU A 334 -7.44 -7.29 18.44
C GLU A 334 -5.93 -7.61 18.44
N MET A 335 -5.49 -8.59 17.66
CA MET A 335 -4.07 -8.94 17.56
C MET A 335 -3.80 -9.26 16.10
N TRP A 336 -3.59 -8.23 15.29
CA TRP A 336 -3.55 -8.33 13.83
C TRP A 336 -2.56 -7.34 13.23
N GLY A 337 -2.17 -7.61 11.97
CA GLY A 337 -1.31 -6.75 11.18
C GLY A 337 0.02 -7.42 10.83
N ILE A 338 0.26 -7.56 9.53
CA ILE A 338 1.59 -7.87 8.97
C ILE A 338 1.91 -6.85 7.88
N THR A 339 3.13 -6.33 7.89
CA THR A 339 3.66 -5.49 6.82
C THR A 339 5.19 -5.54 6.86
N ALA A 340 5.88 -4.96 5.88
CA ALA A 340 7.33 -5.10 5.76
C ALA A 340 8.07 -4.66 7.06
N SER A 341 8.90 -5.56 7.59
CA SER A 341 9.50 -5.45 8.91
C SER A 341 10.72 -6.35 9.05
N ASP A 342 11.48 -6.14 10.11
CA ASP A 342 12.42 -7.15 10.61
C ASP A 342 11.72 -8.42 11.10
N SER A 343 12.53 -9.47 11.26
CA SER A 343 12.12 -10.78 11.75
C SER A 343 13.31 -11.53 12.34
N ALA A 344 13.05 -12.66 13.00
CA ALA A 344 14.09 -13.61 13.43
C ALA A 344 14.98 -14.14 12.28
N LYS A 345 14.58 -13.93 11.01
CA LYS A 345 15.30 -14.33 9.79
C LYS A 345 15.97 -13.15 9.05
N GLY A 346 15.87 -11.93 9.57
CA GLY A 346 16.19 -10.68 8.87
C GLY A 346 14.96 -9.96 8.30
N TYR A 347 15.16 -8.95 7.47
CA TYR A 347 14.06 -8.13 6.93
C TYR A 347 13.21 -8.88 5.90
N LEU A 348 11.88 -8.86 6.05
CA LEU A 348 10.92 -9.53 5.17
C LEU A 348 9.75 -8.61 4.79
N ALA A 349 9.39 -8.63 3.51
CA ALA A 349 8.27 -7.87 2.96
C ALA A 349 6.95 -8.65 3.10
N TRP A 350 6.49 -8.83 4.35
CA TRP A 350 5.27 -9.59 4.65
C TRP A 350 4.02 -8.99 4.00
N GLY A 351 3.29 -9.78 3.22
CA GLY A 351 2.13 -9.31 2.47
C GLY A 351 1.00 -10.34 2.37
N GLY A 352 -0.16 -9.85 1.94
CA GLY A 352 -1.38 -10.66 1.82
C GLY A 352 -2.65 -9.88 2.13
N PRO A 353 -3.83 -10.42 1.75
CA PRO A 353 -4.06 -11.72 1.10
C PRO A 353 -3.65 -11.78 -0.39
N PRO A 354 -3.42 -12.97 -0.98
CA PRO A 354 -3.41 -14.30 -0.36
C PRO A 354 -2.20 -14.51 0.56
N ARG A 355 -2.13 -15.65 1.23
CA ARG A 355 -1.01 -15.98 2.14
C ARG A 355 0.28 -16.25 1.38
N ASP A 356 1.33 -15.50 1.71
CA ASP A 356 2.71 -15.88 1.41
C ASP A 356 3.16 -17.05 2.33
N PRO A 357 3.77 -18.13 1.80
CA PRO A 357 4.28 -19.25 2.60
C PRO A 357 5.32 -18.87 3.67
N GLU A 358 6.02 -17.74 3.54
CA GLU A 358 7.03 -17.31 4.52
C GLU A 358 6.39 -16.87 5.86
N ILE A 359 5.12 -16.45 5.86
CA ILE A 359 4.36 -15.98 7.05
C ILE A 359 4.40 -17.04 8.16
N ASP A 360 4.96 -16.65 9.31
CA ASP A 360 5.32 -17.55 10.42
C ASP A 360 4.71 -17.17 11.79
N GLY A 361 3.73 -16.25 11.81
CA GLY A 361 3.07 -15.78 13.02
C GLY A 361 3.69 -14.53 13.65
N THR A 362 4.61 -13.87 12.93
CA THR A 362 5.12 -12.53 13.27
C THR A 362 4.01 -11.49 13.15
N LEU A 363 3.92 -10.60 14.14
CA LEU A 363 3.02 -9.44 14.24
C LEU A 363 3.83 -8.16 14.09
N VAL A 364 3.27 -7.20 13.36
CA VAL A 364 3.97 -5.95 12.98
C VAL A 364 3.11 -4.75 13.39
N PRO A 365 3.42 -4.06 14.50
CA PRO A 365 2.58 -2.97 15.03
C PRO A 365 2.30 -1.83 14.04
N SER A 366 3.23 -1.53 13.12
CA SER A 366 3.03 -0.50 12.10
C SER A 366 1.92 -0.83 11.11
N ALA A 367 1.59 -2.10 10.90
CA ALA A 367 0.45 -2.49 10.06
C ALA A 367 -0.89 -2.03 10.69
N ALA A 368 -1.07 -2.23 11.99
CA ALA A 368 -2.27 -1.73 12.69
C ALA A 368 -2.22 -0.20 12.86
N GLY A 369 -1.09 0.35 13.33
CA GLY A 369 -0.96 1.77 13.66
C GLY A 369 -0.92 2.69 12.44
N GLY A 370 -0.31 2.26 11.34
CA GLY A 370 -0.39 2.96 10.05
C GLY A 370 -1.80 3.05 9.49
N SER A 371 -2.73 2.19 9.92
CA SER A 371 -4.14 2.21 9.55
C SER A 371 -5.06 2.97 10.53
N LEU A 372 -4.53 3.68 11.53
CA LEU A 372 -5.34 4.55 12.42
C LEU A 372 -6.16 5.58 11.63
N MET A 373 -5.62 6.13 10.55
CA MET A 373 -6.30 7.05 9.62
C MET A 373 -7.30 6.39 8.65
N PHE A 374 -7.62 5.11 8.83
CA PHE A 374 -8.62 4.37 8.04
C PHE A 374 -9.65 3.67 8.93
N THR A 375 -9.18 3.01 9.98
CA THR A 375 -9.97 2.17 10.89
C THR A 375 -9.59 2.47 12.35
N PRO A 376 -9.76 3.71 12.83
CA PRO A 376 -9.19 4.16 14.11
C PRO A 376 -9.54 3.24 15.28
N GLU A 377 -10.80 2.86 15.42
CA GLU A 377 -11.30 1.98 16.50
C GLU A 377 -10.61 0.60 16.49
N LEU A 378 -10.53 -0.05 15.32
CA LEU A 378 -9.96 -1.39 15.16
C LEU A 378 -8.43 -1.40 15.28
N SER A 379 -7.78 -0.34 14.82
CA SER A 379 -6.33 -0.13 14.92
C SER A 379 -5.92 0.19 16.35
N LEU A 380 -6.67 1.06 17.03
CA LEU A 380 -6.39 1.46 18.41
C LEU A 380 -6.61 0.30 19.39
N ALA A 381 -7.69 -0.48 19.21
CA ALA A 381 -7.92 -1.69 19.97
C ALA A 381 -6.76 -2.69 19.82
N ALA A 382 -6.24 -2.87 18.60
CA ALA A 382 -5.12 -3.77 18.36
C ALA A 382 -3.80 -3.30 19.00
N LEU A 383 -3.46 -2.01 18.86
CA LEU A 383 -2.29 -1.44 19.52
C LEU A 383 -2.40 -1.53 21.06
N ARG A 384 -3.58 -1.21 21.63
CA ARG A 384 -3.83 -1.37 23.07
C ARG A 384 -3.65 -2.82 23.51
N ALA A 385 -4.21 -3.79 22.79
CA ALA A 385 -4.07 -5.20 23.12
C ALA A 385 -2.63 -5.71 23.00
N MET A 386 -1.85 -5.23 22.01
CA MET A 386 -0.41 -5.50 21.93
C MET A 386 0.34 -4.98 23.17
N GLN A 387 0.13 -3.70 23.52
CA GLN A 387 0.79 -3.08 24.68
C GLN A 387 0.34 -3.72 26.01
N GLN A 388 -0.94 -4.01 26.20
CA GLN A 388 -1.45 -4.61 27.43
C GLN A 388 -0.98 -6.05 27.61
N ARG A 389 -0.82 -6.81 26.53
CA ARG A 389 -0.43 -8.23 26.59
C ARG A 389 1.07 -8.45 26.74
N TYR A 390 1.89 -7.59 26.14
CA TYR A 390 3.35 -7.79 26.09
C TYR A 390 4.16 -6.68 26.78
N GLY A 391 3.54 -5.55 27.13
CA GLY A 391 4.13 -4.47 27.91
C GLY A 391 5.44 -3.95 27.33
N GLU A 392 6.42 -3.76 28.20
CA GLU A 392 7.76 -3.25 27.87
C GLU A 392 8.53 -4.10 26.85
N LYS A 393 8.10 -5.35 26.57
CA LYS A 393 8.72 -6.19 25.53
C LYS A 393 8.39 -5.77 24.11
N VAL A 394 7.28 -5.05 23.91
CA VAL A 394 6.88 -4.52 22.59
C VAL A 394 6.78 -3.01 22.56
N TYR A 395 6.79 -2.35 23.72
CA TYR A 395 6.47 -0.94 23.86
C TYR A 395 7.51 -0.22 24.73
N GLY A 396 8.47 0.43 24.07
CA GLY A 396 9.66 1.00 24.70
C GLY A 396 9.69 2.53 24.70
N LYS A 397 10.90 3.09 24.64
CA LYS A 397 11.19 4.53 24.66
C LYS A 397 10.64 5.26 23.42
N TYR A 398 10.62 4.57 22.28
CA TYR A 398 10.24 5.12 20.97
C TYR A 398 8.89 4.61 20.46
N GLY A 399 8.08 4.02 21.36
CA GLY A 399 6.78 3.45 21.04
C GLY A 399 6.92 1.96 20.78
N PHE A 400 6.22 1.45 19.76
CA PHE A 400 6.31 0.03 19.42
C PHE A 400 7.65 -0.34 18.77
N ILE A 401 8.14 -1.53 19.11
CA ILE A 401 9.19 -2.24 18.35
C ILE A 401 8.72 -2.57 16.94
N ASP A 402 9.66 -2.90 16.05
CA ASP A 402 9.35 -3.15 14.65
C ASP A 402 8.44 -4.36 14.44
N ALA A 403 8.77 -5.50 15.07
CA ALA A 403 8.01 -6.74 14.97
C ALA A 403 8.22 -7.67 16.17
N PHE A 404 7.32 -8.64 16.35
CA PHE A 404 7.49 -9.72 17.33
C PHE A 404 6.74 -10.99 16.91
N ASN A 405 7.22 -12.15 17.34
CA ASN A 405 6.62 -13.44 17.04
C ASN A 405 6.31 -14.20 18.35
N PRO A 406 5.07 -14.12 18.87
CA PRO A 406 4.69 -14.75 20.13
C PRO A 406 4.83 -16.28 20.16
N LYS A 407 4.81 -16.94 19.00
CA LYS A 407 4.95 -18.40 18.87
C LYS A 407 6.38 -18.88 19.12
N THR A 408 7.38 -18.07 18.76
CA THR A 408 8.81 -18.36 18.98
C THR A 408 9.39 -17.65 20.20
N GLY A 409 8.69 -16.65 20.74
CA GLY A 409 9.20 -15.80 21.82
C GLY A 409 10.23 -14.77 21.36
N TRP A 410 10.38 -14.58 20.04
CA TRP A 410 11.22 -13.53 19.47
C TRP A 410 10.50 -12.18 19.53
N PHE A 411 11.23 -11.15 19.98
CA PHE A 411 10.82 -9.75 19.99
C PHE A 411 11.98 -8.96 19.40
N ASP A 412 11.69 -8.02 18.49
CA ASP A 412 12.75 -7.13 18.03
C ASP A 412 13.24 -6.22 19.17
N SER A 413 14.53 -5.91 19.14
CA SER A 413 15.16 -4.90 19.98
C SER A 413 15.18 -3.52 19.34
N ASP A 414 14.82 -3.42 18.05
CA ASP A 414 14.86 -2.20 17.26
C ASP A 414 13.47 -1.61 16.99
N VAL A 415 13.48 -0.32 16.67
CA VAL A 415 12.37 0.47 16.12
C VAL A 415 12.86 1.04 14.80
N ILE A 416 12.16 0.76 13.68
CA ILE A 416 12.50 1.33 12.37
C ILE A 416 11.73 2.65 12.15
N GLY A 417 12.42 3.68 11.66
CA GLY A 417 11.92 5.04 11.52
C GLY A 417 10.76 5.21 10.55
N ILE A 418 10.69 4.44 9.46
CA ILE A 418 9.50 4.46 8.57
C ILE A 418 8.27 3.83 9.23
N ASN A 419 8.47 2.81 10.08
CA ASN A 419 7.40 2.14 10.82
C ASN A 419 6.91 2.98 12.01
N ALA A 420 7.80 3.62 12.77
CA ALA A 420 7.42 4.65 13.76
C ALA A 420 6.77 5.88 13.10
N GLY A 421 7.22 6.25 11.90
CA GLY A 421 6.75 7.42 11.16
C GLY A 421 5.31 7.27 10.68
N ILE A 422 4.98 6.13 10.07
CA ILE A 422 3.61 5.89 9.63
C ILE A 422 2.63 5.79 10.81
N ILE A 423 3.04 5.23 11.95
CA ILE A 423 2.23 5.24 13.19
C ILE A 423 1.94 6.68 13.63
N LEU A 424 2.97 7.53 13.74
CA LEU A 424 2.83 8.91 14.21
C LEU A 424 1.94 9.77 13.29
N LEU A 425 2.17 9.73 11.98
CA LEU A 425 1.41 10.54 11.02
C LEU A 425 -0.04 10.03 10.88
N SER A 426 -0.25 8.71 10.93
CA SER A 426 -1.59 8.11 10.89
C SER A 426 -2.40 8.41 12.16
N ALA A 427 -1.76 8.39 13.33
CA ALA A 427 -2.36 8.84 14.58
C ALA A 427 -2.73 10.33 14.56
N GLU A 428 -1.88 11.20 14.02
CA GLU A 428 -2.19 12.63 13.93
C GLU A 428 -3.33 12.92 12.94
N ASN A 429 -3.32 12.25 11.77
CA ASN A 429 -4.41 12.38 10.81
C ASN A 429 -5.73 11.82 11.35
N SER A 430 -5.69 10.72 12.12
CA SER A 430 -6.89 10.14 12.73
C SER A 430 -7.50 10.99 13.84
N ARG A 431 -6.72 11.87 14.52
CA ARG A 431 -7.21 12.78 15.58
C ARG A 431 -7.60 14.16 15.09
N ASN A 432 -6.74 14.74 14.25
CA ASN A 432 -6.73 16.16 13.96
C ASN A 432 -6.75 16.47 12.47
N GLU A 433 -6.44 15.48 11.61
CA GLU A 433 -6.33 15.67 10.14
C GLU A 433 -5.20 16.66 9.76
N ASN A 434 -4.23 16.88 10.66
CA ASN A 434 -3.30 18.02 10.55
C ASN A 434 -2.27 17.86 9.43
N VAL A 435 -1.68 16.67 9.25
CA VAL A 435 -0.70 16.44 8.17
C VAL A 435 -1.36 16.67 6.80
N TRP A 436 -2.58 16.14 6.63
CA TRP A 436 -3.43 16.42 5.47
C TRP A 436 -3.69 17.92 5.26
N LYS A 437 -4.06 18.68 6.30
CA LYS A 437 -4.28 20.13 6.20
C LYS A 437 -3.04 20.90 5.74
N TRP A 438 -1.85 20.49 6.17
CA TRP A 438 -0.60 21.18 5.80
C TRP A 438 -0.13 20.77 4.41
N PHE A 439 -0.01 19.47 4.14
CA PHE A 439 0.53 18.98 2.88
C PHE A 439 -0.35 19.39 1.68
N MET A 440 -1.68 19.35 1.84
CA MET A 440 -2.61 19.73 0.77
C MET A 440 -2.69 21.24 0.48
N GLN A 441 -1.95 22.09 1.22
CA GLN A 441 -1.75 23.51 0.85
C GLN A 441 -0.68 23.68 -0.26
N ASN A 442 0.15 22.68 -0.52
CA ASN A 442 1.05 22.69 -1.68
C ASN A 442 0.22 22.59 -2.97
N ARG A 443 0.12 23.69 -3.74
CA ARG A 443 -0.73 23.83 -4.93
C ARG A 443 -0.53 22.73 -5.98
N GLU A 444 0.68 22.18 -6.03
CA GLU A 444 1.13 21.15 -6.97
C GLU A 444 0.36 19.84 -6.81
N ILE A 445 -0.04 19.48 -5.58
CA ILE A 445 -0.75 18.22 -5.30
C ILE A 445 -2.24 18.29 -5.72
N PRO A 446 -3.05 19.31 -5.32
CA PRO A 446 -4.40 19.49 -5.88
C PRO A 446 -4.40 19.65 -7.40
N GLU A 447 -3.38 20.29 -7.98
CA GLU A 447 -3.24 20.43 -9.43
C GLU A 447 -2.90 19.09 -10.10
N ALA A 448 -2.01 18.27 -9.54
CA ALA A 448 -1.76 16.90 -10.00
C ALA A 448 -3.05 16.07 -9.98
N MET A 449 -3.80 16.10 -8.86
CA MET A 449 -5.10 15.45 -8.74
C MET A 449 -6.09 15.90 -9.81
N ARG A 450 -6.15 17.21 -10.10
CA ARG A 450 -7.00 17.77 -11.16
C ARG A 450 -6.57 17.28 -12.55
N LYS A 451 -5.26 17.29 -12.84
CA LYS A 451 -4.67 16.80 -14.10
C LYS A 451 -5.00 15.33 -14.36
N ILE A 452 -4.88 14.45 -13.37
CA ILE A 452 -5.24 13.03 -13.52
C ILE A 452 -6.78 12.84 -13.61
N GLY A 453 -7.56 13.68 -12.93
CA GLY A 453 -9.01 13.57 -12.87
C GLY A 453 -9.54 12.95 -11.57
N LEU A 454 -8.75 13.02 -10.49
CA LEU A 454 -9.13 12.64 -9.13
C LEU A 454 -9.96 13.77 -8.49
N VAL A 455 -11.20 13.86 -8.94
CA VAL A 455 -12.14 14.96 -8.64
C VAL A 455 -12.84 14.74 -7.31
N ARG A 456 -13.23 15.84 -6.64
CA ARG A 456 -14.12 15.76 -5.48
C ARG A 456 -15.51 15.27 -5.91
N PHE A 457 -16.13 14.42 -5.11
CA PHE A 457 -17.52 14.02 -5.28
C PHE A 457 -18.29 14.18 -3.99
N THR A 458 -19.52 14.69 -4.08
CA THR A 458 -20.47 14.64 -2.96
C THR A 458 -21.09 13.25 -2.96
N SER A 459 -21.00 12.51 -1.86
CA SER A 459 -21.86 11.33 -1.69
C SER A 459 -23.27 11.81 -1.42
N THR A 460 -24.06 12.03 -2.47
CA THR A 460 -25.50 12.25 -2.34
C THR A 460 -26.14 10.95 -1.88
N THR A 461 -26.21 10.76 -0.56
CA THR A 461 -27.11 9.77 0.05
C THR A 461 -28.54 10.28 -0.16
N THR A 462 -29.08 10.08 -1.36
CA THR A 462 -30.52 10.19 -1.60
C THR A 462 -31.18 9.05 -0.85
N LEU A 463 -31.50 9.29 0.42
CA LEU A 463 -32.54 8.53 1.11
C LEU A 463 -33.80 8.71 0.27
N GLN A 464 -34.14 7.70 -0.54
CA GLN A 464 -35.49 7.63 -1.08
C GLN A 464 -36.42 7.61 0.12
N PRO A 465 -37.42 8.51 0.19
CA PRO A 465 -38.46 8.39 1.20
C PRO A 465 -39.06 7.00 1.09
N ALA A 466 -39.02 6.24 2.18
CA ALA A 466 -39.68 4.94 2.20
C ALA A 466 -41.16 5.15 1.82
N GLU A 467 -41.59 4.57 0.71
CA GLU A 467 -43.01 4.56 0.35
C GLU A 467 -43.77 3.87 1.49
N ARG A 468 -44.42 4.66 2.34
CA ARG A 468 -45.33 4.13 3.35
C ARG A 468 -46.45 3.42 2.60
N SER A 469 -46.42 2.09 2.63
CA SER A 469 -47.52 1.26 2.17
C SER A 469 -48.68 1.37 3.16
N ASP A 470 -49.42 2.49 3.08
CA ASP A 470 -50.68 2.69 3.80
C ASP A 470 -51.76 1.75 3.24
N ARG A 471 -51.64 0.46 3.62
CA ARG A 471 -52.59 -0.60 3.33
C ARG A 471 -53.21 -1.18 4.60
N ALA A 472 -53.40 -0.32 5.61
CA ALA A 472 -54.05 -0.64 6.87
C ALA A 472 -55.06 0.45 7.29
N ARG A 473 -56.17 0.57 6.54
CA ARG A 473 -57.52 0.98 6.99
C ARG A 473 -58.50 1.02 5.81
N ARG A 474 -59.08 -0.14 5.48
CA ARG A 474 -60.43 -0.16 4.90
C ARG A 474 -61.42 0.02 6.04
N HIS A 475 -62.26 1.05 5.94
CA HIS A 475 -63.64 1.20 6.44
C HIS A 475 -63.88 2.65 6.85
N VAL A 476 -64.68 3.38 6.06
CA VAL A 476 -66.01 3.93 6.42
C VAL A 476 -66.56 4.71 5.21
N ASN A 477 -67.65 4.17 4.66
CA ASN A 477 -68.81 4.79 4.00
C ASN A 477 -68.76 6.29 3.59
N LEU A 478 -68.87 6.58 2.28
CA LEU A 478 -70.12 6.92 1.54
C LEU A 478 -70.53 8.42 1.59
N THR A 479 -70.56 9.10 0.43
CA THR A 479 -71.82 9.48 -0.28
C THR A 479 -71.62 10.46 -1.45
N LYS A 480 -72.43 10.27 -2.54
CA LYS A 480 -72.96 11.30 -3.49
C LYS A 480 -71.96 12.10 -4.38
N LYS A 481 -72.32 12.63 -5.57
CA LYS A 481 -73.25 12.24 -6.67
C LYS A 481 -73.09 13.24 -7.86
N ARG A 482 -72.80 12.79 -9.10
CA ARG A 482 -73.11 13.47 -10.42
C ARG A 482 -72.50 14.89 -10.66
N LYS A 483 -72.36 15.46 -11.87
CA LYS A 483 -72.49 15.07 -13.31
C LYS A 483 -71.57 16.02 -14.16
N PRO A 484 -71.39 15.83 -15.49
CA PRO A 484 -70.30 16.45 -16.29
C PRO A 484 -70.68 17.72 -17.07
N GLN A 485 -69.68 18.35 -17.69
CA GLN A 485 -69.83 19.22 -18.87
C GLN A 485 -68.92 18.80 -20.02
N VAL A 486 -69.25 19.27 -21.24
CA VAL A 486 -68.83 18.75 -22.55
C VAL A 486 -68.41 19.91 -23.46
N SER A 487 -67.73 19.59 -24.56
CA SER A 487 -67.45 20.41 -25.76
C SER A 487 -66.09 21.15 -25.74
N SER A 488 -65.37 21.31 -26.85
CA SER A 488 -65.61 20.82 -28.23
C SER A 488 -64.28 20.54 -28.97
N VAL A 489 -64.36 19.76 -30.05
CA VAL A 489 -63.26 19.53 -31.01
C VAL A 489 -63.47 20.42 -32.23
N ARG A 490 -62.39 21.01 -32.78
CA ARG A 490 -62.30 21.31 -34.21
C ARG A 490 -60.88 21.16 -34.77
N THR A 491 -60.80 20.45 -35.88
CA THR A 491 -59.69 20.35 -36.85
C THR A 491 -59.63 21.65 -37.71
N ALA A 492 -58.64 21.97 -38.54
CA ALA A 492 -57.42 21.29 -39.05
C ALA A 492 -56.23 22.31 -39.03
N THR A 493 -55.14 22.32 -39.83
CA THR A 493 -54.70 21.62 -41.07
C THR A 493 -53.15 21.61 -41.18
N ARG A 494 -52.61 20.96 -42.22
CA ARG A 494 -51.26 21.14 -42.82
C ARG A 494 -51.41 21.85 -44.19
N PRO A 495 -50.37 22.47 -44.80
CA PRO A 495 -49.22 21.80 -45.48
C PRO A 495 -47.85 22.30 -44.97
N ASP A 496 -46.66 21.69 -45.13
CA ASP A 496 -46.06 20.68 -46.04
C ASP A 496 -44.92 21.30 -46.90
N ASN A 497 -44.04 20.43 -47.42
CA ASN A 497 -42.81 20.65 -48.23
C ASN A 497 -41.49 20.95 -47.47
N SER A 498 -40.33 20.41 -47.88
CA SER A 498 -40.03 19.22 -48.70
C SER A 498 -38.50 18.88 -48.67
N VAL A 499 -38.15 17.58 -48.61
CA VAL A 499 -37.27 16.82 -49.57
C VAL A 499 -35.88 17.41 -49.94
N ASN A 500 -34.72 16.70 -50.04
CA ASN A 500 -34.31 15.30 -50.32
C ASN A 500 -32.92 15.01 -49.64
N SER A 501 -32.60 13.82 -49.11
CA SER A 501 -31.87 12.64 -49.72
C SER A 501 -30.55 12.96 -50.47
N LEU A 502 -29.46 12.16 -50.45
CA LEU A 502 -29.24 10.69 -50.51
C LEU A 502 -28.13 10.22 -49.52
N LYS A 503 -28.13 8.99 -48.93
CA LYS A 503 -27.67 7.67 -49.46
C LYS A 503 -26.25 7.73 -50.10
N ARG A 504 -25.30 6.79 -49.89
CA ARG A 504 -25.31 5.39 -49.38
C ARG A 504 -23.85 4.94 -49.16
N SER A 505 -23.56 4.09 -48.16
CA SER A 505 -22.95 2.74 -48.36
C SER A 505 -22.66 2.07 -47.02
N ALA A 506 -22.79 0.75 -46.95
CA ALA A 506 -22.48 -0.05 -45.77
C ALA A 506 -21.90 -1.42 -46.19
N SER A 507 -20.63 -1.64 -45.83
CA SER A 507 -19.90 -2.91 -45.86
C SER A 507 -18.53 -2.65 -45.17
N SER A 508 -17.92 -3.59 -44.45
CA SER A 508 -18.32 -4.94 -44.05
C SER A 508 -17.72 -5.30 -42.69
N LEU A 509 -18.34 -6.28 -42.03
CA LEU A 509 -17.80 -6.95 -40.84
C LEU A 509 -16.39 -7.50 -41.06
N LEU A 510 -15.50 -7.26 -40.10
CA LEU A 510 -14.57 -8.30 -39.63
C LEU A 510 -14.19 -8.00 -38.17
N ARG A 511 -14.76 -8.79 -37.26
CA ARG A 511 -14.29 -8.87 -35.87
C ARG A 511 -13.05 -9.76 -35.89
N TYR A 512 -11.98 -9.35 -35.23
CA TYR A 512 -10.91 -10.28 -34.88
C TYR A 512 -10.60 -10.15 -33.39
N CYS A 513 -11.04 -11.15 -32.66
CA CYS A 513 -10.56 -11.49 -31.33
C CYS A 513 -9.91 -12.87 -31.48
N PRO A 514 -8.71 -13.07 -30.91
CA PRO A 514 -8.38 -14.39 -30.41
C PRO A 514 -8.05 -14.37 -28.92
N ASP A 515 -8.57 -15.39 -28.28
CA ASP A 515 -8.50 -15.69 -26.87
C ASP A 515 -7.11 -15.66 -26.23
N ARG A 516 -7.13 -15.16 -24.99
CA ARG A 516 -6.45 -15.67 -23.80
C ARG A 516 -5.63 -16.96 -24.01
N PHE A 517 -4.34 -16.87 -23.73
CA PHE A 517 -3.68 -17.90 -22.92
C PHE A 517 -3.33 -17.31 -21.55
N LEU A 518 -3.91 -17.91 -20.50
CA LEU A 518 -3.52 -17.68 -19.11
C LEU A 518 -2.17 -18.36 -18.88
N LEU A 519 -1.12 -17.57 -18.69
CA LEU A 519 0.11 -18.03 -18.05
C LEU A 519 0.26 -17.28 -16.73
N HIS A 520 0.45 -18.03 -15.66
CA HIS A 520 0.59 -17.49 -14.31
C HIS A 520 1.85 -16.63 -14.23
N VAL A 521 1.68 -15.38 -13.81
CA VAL A 521 2.76 -14.50 -13.37
C VAL A 521 2.53 -14.25 -11.88
N PHE A 522 3.48 -14.70 -11.06
CA PHE A 522 3.62 -14.42 -9.63
C PHE A 522 5.05 -13.86 -9.41
N PRO A 523 5.32 -13.17 -8.29
CA PRO A 523 5.64 -11.74 -8.38
C PRO A 523 7.14 -11.39 -8.41
N MET A 524 7.39 -10.15 -8.83
CA MET A 524 8.52 -9.25 -8.56
C MET A 524 9.91 -9.84 -8.21
N PRO A 525 10.97 -9.47 -8.95
CA PRO A 525 12.34 -9.68 -8.49
C PRO A 525 12.62 -8.80 -7.27
N ARG A 526 12.65 -9.40 -6.08
CA ARG A 526 13.12 -8.78 -4.83
C ARG A 526 14.57 -8.32 -5.01
N LEU A 527 14.87 -7.05 -4.71
CA LEU A 527 16.24 -6.62 -4.36
C LEU A 527 16.28 -6.36 -2.85
N ILE A 528 16.46 -7.43 -2.07
CA ILE A 528 16.80 -7.37 -0.66
C ILE A 528 18.17 -8.04 -0.51
N GLU A 529 19.22 -7.28 -0.23
CA GLU A 529 20.55 -7.84 0.07
C GLU A 529 20.54 -8.37 1.53
N VAL A 530 19.91 -9.52 1.75
CA VAL A 530 19.92 -10.20 3.06
C VAL A 530 21.32 -10.76 3.30
N ARG A 531 22.07 -10.14 4.21
CA ARG A 531 23.33 -10.70 4.72
C ARG A 531 23.06 -11.61 5.91
N THR A 532 23.47 -12.87 5.81
CA THR A 532 23.42 -13.83 6.91
C THR A 532 24.43 -13.45 8.00
N LYS A 533 23.95 -13.35 9.24
CA LYS A 533 24.76 -12.99 10.41
C LYS A 533 25.57 -14.19 10.92
N ALA A 534 26.62 -14.57 10.20
CA ALA A 534 27.53 -15.63 10.61
C ALA A 534 28.48 -15.15 11.73
N LYS A 535 28.42 -15.78 12.91
CA LYS A 535 29.45 -15.67 13.95
C LYS A 535 30.56 -16.68 13.66
N ALA A 536 31.77 -16.23 13.34
CA ALA A 536 33.01 -17.01 13.41
C ALA A 536 34.21 -16.07 13.63
N LEU A 537 35.27 -16.57 14.30
CA LEU A 537 36.44 -15.78 14.70
C LEU A 537 37.54 -15.75 13.62
N GLY A 538 38.24 -14.62 13.52
CA GLY A 538 39.71 -14.61 13.54
C GLY A 538 40.53 -14.74 12.23
N VAL A 539 41.14 -13.60 11.84
CA VAL A 539 42.47 -13.46 11.19
C VAL A 539 42.63 -13.95 9.71
N PRO A 540 43.69 -13.57 8.93
CA PRO A 540 43.52 -12.46 7.96
C PRO A 540 44.00 -12.71 6.49
N HIS A 541 43.76 -11.68 5.66
CA HIS A 541 44.41 -11.34 4.37
C HIS A 541 43.95 -11.99 3.04
N GLN A 542 44.11 -11.17 1.99
CA GLN A 542 43.73 -11.24 0.56
C GLN A 542 44.64 -12.19 -0.27
N PRO A 543 44.38 -12.49 -1.58
CA PRO A 543 43.75 -11.63 -2.59
C PRO A 543 42.74 -12.25 -3.60
N PHE A 544 42.27 -11.38 -4.51
CA PHE A 544 41.32 -11.61 -5.60
C PHE A 544 41.72 -12.73 -6.58
N VAL A 545 40.72 -13.52 -7.03
CA VAL A 545 40.66 -14.12 -8.38
C VAL A 545 39.24 -13.96 -8.94
N ASN A 546 39.15 -13.68 -10.25
CA ASN A 546 37.93 -13.31 -10.97
C ASN A 546 37.45 -14.49 -11.83
N ALA A 547 36.20 -14.94 -11.69
CA ALA A 547 35.61 -15.97 -12.55
C ALA A 547 34.08 -15.81 -12.69
N ARG A 548 33.61 -15.52 -13.90
CA ARG A 548 32.21 -15.68 -14.30
C ARG A 548 31.97 -17.11 -14.79
N LEU A 549 30.80 -17.68 -14.48
CA LEU A 549 30.23 -18.77 -15.26
C LEU A 549 28.75 -18.46 -15.55
N ASP A 550 28.41 -18.31 -16.83
CA ASP A 550 27.03 -18.24 -17.33
C ASP A 550 26.57 -19.65 -17.70
N LEU A 551 25.38 -20.06 -17.26
CA LEU A 551 24.73 -21.31 -17.70
C LEU A 551 23.24 -21.07 -17.98
N HIS A 552 22.93 -20.87 -19.26
CA HIS A 552 21.58 -21.00 -19.78
C HIS A 552 21.21 -22.48 -19.95
N LEU A 553 20.07 -22.89 -19.40
CA LEU A 553 19.36 -24.09 -19.87
C LEU A 553 17.86 -23.96 -19.56
N ALA A 554 17.03 -24.10 -20.59
CA ALA A 554 15.57 -24.04 -20.49
C ALA A 554 14.98 -25.45 -20.59
N ILE A 555 14.06 -25.80 -19.70
CA ILE A 555 13.28 -27.05 -19.77
C ILE A 555 11.81 -26.69 -19.99
N ARG A 556 11.23 -27.24 -21.06
CA ARG A 556 9.84 -27.01 -21.48
C ARG A 556 9.05 -28.28 -21.21
N VAL A 557 7.99 -28.19 -20.41
CA VAL A 557 7.08 -29.32 -20.15
C VAL A 557 5.67 -28.95 -20.59
N GLN A 558 5.08 -29.74 -21.49
CA GLN A 558 3.65 -29.71 -21.79
C GLN A 558 2.91 -30.66 -20.84
N GLY A 559 1.75 -30.26 -20.35
CA GLY A 559 0.87 -31.10 -19.54
C GLY A 559 -0.51 -31.25 -20.19
N ILE A 560 -1.04 -32.46 -20.20
CA ILE A 560 -2.45 -32.77 -20.48
C ILE A 560 -3.00 -33.59 -19.30
N ASP A 561 -4.16 -33.14 -18.83
CA ASP A 561 -5.17 -33.75 -17.97
C ASP A 561 -4.85 -34.57 -16.69
N ARG A 562 -5.32 -33.99 -15.58
CA ARG A 562 -6.19 -34.58 -14.53
C ARG A 562 -6.16 -36.11 -14.33
N LEU A 563 -5.72 -36.52 -13.12
CA LEU A 563 -6.61 -37.03 -12.05
C LEU A 563 -5.82 -37.26 -10.75
N ALA A 564 -6.53 -37.39 -9.62
CA ALA A 564 -5.92 -37.47 -8.29
C ALA A 564 -5.30 -38.85 -8.00
N THR A 565 -4.17 -38.88 -7.26
CA THR A 565 -3.89 -39.81 -6.15
C THR A 565 -2.59 -39.42 -5.43
N HIS A 566 -2.33 -40.01 -4.26
CA HIS A 566 -1.23 -39.65 -3.36
C HIS A 566 0.16 -39.74 -4.00
N ILE A 567 1.03 -38.75 -3.74
CA ILE A 567 2.48 -38.87 -3.94
C ILE A 567 3.18 -38.68 -2.59
N LYS A 568 3.86 -39.74 -2.14
CA LYS A 568 4.68 -39.79 -0.94
C LYS A 568 6.12 -39.49 -1.36
N ILE A 569 6.65 -38.31 -1.05
CA ILE A 569 8.03 -37.95 -1.42
C ILE A 569 8.99 -38.60 -0.43
N GLN A 570 9.72 -39.64 -0.88
CA GLN A 570 10.91 -40.13 -0.18
C GLN A 570 12.04 -39.11 -0.28
N ARG A 571 12.69 -38.81 0.84
CA ARG A 571 13.96 -38.06 0.85
C ARG A 571 15.09 -38.99 0.40
N PRO A 572 16.05 -38.54 -0.43
CA PRO A 572 17.32 -39.22 -0.57
C PRO A 572 18.03 -39.28 0.79
N ALA A 573 18.65 -40.41 1.11
CA ALA A 573 19.54 -40.51 2.26
C ALA A 573 20.81 -39.70 1.99
N SER A 574 21.23 -38.90 2.96
CA SER A 574 22.57 -38.30 2.95
C SER A 574 23.58 -39.36 3.40
N GLU A 575 24.44 -39.82 2.49
CA GLU A 575 25.58 -40.67 2.84
C GLU A 575 26.56 -39.88 3.73
N MET A 576 26.63 -40.26 4.99
CA MET A 576 27.66 -39.81 5.92
C MET A 576 28.93 -40.61 5.63
N ARG A 577 29.91 -40.01 4.94
CA ARG A 577 31.22 -40.64 4.78
C ARG A 577 31.96 -40.65 6.11
N THR A 578 31.98 -41.81 6.76
CA THR A 578 32.93 -42.11 7.83
C THR A 578 34.35 -42.20 7.27
N VAL A 579 35.31 -41.69 8.02
CA VAL A 579 36.74 -41.90 7.79
C VAL A 579 37.25 -42.68 8.99
N ASP A 580 37.51 -43.97 8.80
CA ASP A 580 38.23 -44.81 9.77
C ASP A 580 39.69 -44.95 9.32
N GLY A 581 40.65 -44.78 10.24
CA GLY A 581 42.07 -44.73 9.86
C GLY A 581 43.10 -44.50 10.97
N GLN A 582 42.91 -45.11 12.15
CA GLN A 582 43.92 -45.49 13.16
C GLN A 582 45.08 -44.55 13.60
N SER A 583 45.12 -44.33 14.93
CA SER A 583 46.30 -44.29 15.85
C SER A 583 47.63 -43.63 15.44
N GLY A 584 48.04 -42.63 16.23
CA GLY A 584 49.42 -42.14 16.35
C GLY A 584 49.60 -41.29 17.61
N ALA A 585 50.72 -41.44 18.33
CA ALA A 585 50.91 -40.87 19.66
C ALA A 585 51.63 -39.49 19.69
N ALA A 586 51.48 -38.81 20.83
CA ALA A 586 52.44 -37.89 21.47
C ALA A 586 53.00 -36.68 20.68
N GLY A 587 52.62 -35.47 21.14
CA GLY A 587 53.52 -34.60 21.94
C GLY A 587 54.63 -33.79 21.26
N VAL A 588 54.91 -32.64 21.90
CA VAL A 588 56.04 -31.70 21.68
C VAL A 588 55.95 -30.78 20.45
N GLY A 589 55.98 -29.47 20.70
CA GLY A 589 55.95 -28.40 19.69
C GLY A 589 55.30 -27.13 20.24
#